data_AF-A0A7C9CVF6-F1
#
_entry.id   AF-A0A7C9CVF6-F1
#
_cell.length_a   1.000
_cell.length_b   1.000
_cell.length_c   1.000
_cell.angle_alpha   90.00
_cell.angle_beta   90.00
_cell.angle_gamma   90.00
#
_symmetry.space_group_name_H-M   'P 1'
#
loop_
_entity.id
_entity.type
_entity.pdbx_description
1 polymer ?
#
loop_
_entity_poly.entity_id
_entity_poly.type
_entity_poly.pdbx_seq_one_letter_code
_entity_poly.pdbx_strand_id
1 'polypeptide(L)'
;LFTSCCSLVIPSDKLDTDVLATSVSNLSEGMTKLQQLVNKDLSKDARNDNFSHAMKTFLSHAEKKLKELQAAEDKVLLSVRQITEYYHGNVSKDETNPLWIFVIVRDFLGMLDQVCRELKSLKTPRSPNPLAPFR
;
A
#
# COMPACT_ATOMS: atom_id res chain seq x y z
N LEU A 1 5.73 17.49 -10.24
CA LEU A 1 6.18 16.93 -8.95
C LEU A 1 5.03 16.80 -7.96
N PHE A 2 4.34 17.90 -7.59
CA PHE A 2 3.18 17.88 -6.68
C PHE A 2 2.04 16.92 -7.09
N THR A 3 1.60 16.97 -8.36
CA THR A 3 0.57 16.06 -8.89
C THR A 3 1.01 14.60 -8.87
N SER A 4 2.31 14.34 -9.03
CA SER A 4 2.87 12.99 -9.01
C SER A 4 2.95 12.43 -7.59
N CYS A 5 3.25 13.26 -6.58
CA CYS A 5 3.20 12.86 -5.18
C CYS A 5 1.76 12.60 -4.72
N CYS A 6 0.80 13.47 -5.05
CA CYS A 6 -0.61 13.26 -4.68
C CYS A 6 -1.20 11.97 -5.29
N SER A 7 -0.88 11.65 -6.55
CA SER A 7 -1.31 10.40 -7.17
C SER A 7 -0.72 9.14 -6.53
N LEU A 8 0.44 9.24 -5.86
CA LEU A 8 1.06 8.17 -5.08
C LEU A 8 0.51 8.08 -3.63
N VAL A 9 0.04 9.19 -3.07
CA VAL A 9 -0.55 9.26 -1.72
C VAL A 9 -1.99 8.73 -1.69
N ILE A 10 -2.79 8.99 -2.72
CA ILE A 10 -4.19 8.52 -2.81
C ILE A 10 -4.36 6.98 -2.76
N PRO A 11 -3.49 6.15 -3.36
CA PRO A 11 -3.58 4.69 -3.20
C PRO A 11 -3.14 4.19 -1.81
N SER A 12 -2.32 4.95 -1.07
CA SER A 12 -1.87 4.55 0.27
C SER A 12 -2.98 4.58 1.32
N ASP A 13 -3.94 5.51 1.21
CA ASP A 13 -5.12 5.58 2.11
C ASP A 13 -6.04 4.36 2.01
N LYS A 14 -5.86 3.50 0.99
CA LYS A 14 -6.65 2.28 0.76
C LYS A 14 -5.86 0.99 1.00
N LEU A 15 -4.57 1.10 1.32
CA LEU A 15 -3.69 -0.05 1.46
C LEU A 15 -3.67 -0.47 2.92
N ASP A 16 -4.57 -1.38 3.26
CA ASP A 16 -4.62 -1.99 4.58
C ASP A 16 -3.54 -3.08 4.65
N THR A 17 -2.40 -2.72 5.24
CA THR A 17 -1.24 -3.61 5.40
C THR A 17 -1.56 -4.80 6.29
N ASP A 18 -2.48 -4.66 7.24
CA ASP A 18 -2.87 -5.74 8.16
C ASP A 18 -3.75 -6.76 7.43
N VAL A 19 -4.65 -6.29 6.56
CA VAL A 19 -5.44 -7.16 5.67
C VAL A 19 -4.54 -7.90 4.68
N LEU A 20 -3.52 -7.23 4.13
CA LEU A 20 -2.54 -7.88 3.25
C LEU A 20 -1.78 -8.98 4.00
N ALA A 21 -1.23 -8.68 5.17
CA ALA A 21 -0.49 -9.64 5.99
C ALA A 21 -1.35 -10.82 6.45
N THR A 22 -2.60 -10.56 6.82
CA THR A 22 -3.57 -11.60 7.16
C THR A 22 -3.86 -12.49 5.96
N SER A 23 -4.03 -11.91 4.77
CA SER A 23 -4.31 -12.65 3.54
C SER A 23 -3.13 -13.56 3.15
N VAL A 24 -1.90 -13.06 3.22
CA VAL A 24 -0.69 -13.84 2.93
C VAL A 24 -0.50 -14.97 3.95
N SER A 25 -0.76 -14.69 5.24
CA SER A 25 -0.69 -15.69 6.31
C SER A 25 -1.71 -16.81 6.10
N ASN A 26 -2.96 -16.47 5.76
CA ASN A 26 -4.01 -17.45 5.47
C ASN A 26 -3.67 -18.33 4.25
N LEU A 27 -3.08 -17.74 3.21
CA LEU A 27 -2.61 -18.49 2.04
C LEU A 27 -1.51 -19.48 2.43
N SER A 28 -0.55 -19.06 3.25
CA SER A 28 0.53 -19.89 3.76
C SER A 28 0.02 -21.07 4.60
N GLU A 29 -0.96 -20.82 5.46
CA GLU A 29 -1.58 -21.86 6.27
C GLU A 29 -2.35 -22.86 5.39
N GLY A 30 -3.17 -22.37 4.46
CA GLY A 30 -3.92 -23.21 3.51
C GLY A 30 -3.00 -24.07 2.65
N MET A 31 -1.87 -23.51 2.23
CA MET A 31 -0.83 -24.21 1.48
C MET A 31 -0.21 -25.35 2.30
N THR A 32 0.12 -25.08 3.55
CA THR A 32 0.67 -26.09 4.48
C THR A 32 -0.33 -27.23 4.69
N LYS A 33 -1.61 -26.92 4.85
CA LYS A 33 -2.68 -27.93 4.98
C LYS A 33 -2.80 -28.80 3.73
N LEU A 34 -2.79 -28.19 2.54
CA LEU A 34 -2.84 -28.94 1.27
C LEU A 34 -1.61 -29.85 1.11
N GLN A 35 -0.42 -29.36 1.44
CA GLN A 35 0.79 -30.17 1.37
C GLN A 35 0.72 -31.40 2.30
N GLN A 36 0.17 -31.23 3.50
CA GLN A 36 -0.05 -32.34 4.43
C GLN A 36 -1.05 -33.37 3.89
N LEU A 37 -2.18 -32.93 3.32
CA LEU A 37 -3.18 -33.82 2.72
C LEU A 37 -2.59 -34.62 1.55
N VAL A 38 -1.88 -33.95 0.64
CA VAL A 38 -1.24 -34.60 -0.52
C VAL A 38 -0.20 -35.62 -0.09
N ASN A 39 0.60 -35.30 0.93
CA ASN A 39 1.63 -36.21 1.43
C ASN A 39 1.06 -37.39 2.24
N LYS A 40 -0.07 -37.22 2.95
CA LYS A 40 -0.68 -38.27 3.78
C LYS A 40 -1.64 -39.19 3.02
N ASP A 41 -2.44 -38.63 2.11
CA ASP A 41 -3.59 -39.31 1.51
C ASP A 41 -3.29 -39.82 0.10
N LEU A 42 -2.53 -39.06 -0.71
CA LEU A 42 -2.26 -39.41 -2.11
C LEU A 42 -1.00 -40.27 -2.31
N SER A 43 -0.17 -40.42 -1.29
CA SER A 43 1.01 -41.30 -1.31
C SER A 43 0.66 -42.78 -1.14
N LYS A 44 -0.58 -43.10 -0.76
CA LYS A 44 -1.03 -44.47 -0.43
C LYS A 44 -1.87 -45.15 -1.51
N ASP A 45 -2.37 -44.42 -2.51
CA ASP A 45 -3.23 -44.98 -3.56
C ASP A 45 -2.52 -44.92 -4.93
N ALA A 46 -1.99 -46.07 -5.36
CA ALA A 46 -1.31 -46.22 -6.65
C ALA A 46 -2.21 -45.95 -7.87
N ARG A 47 -3.54 -45.90 -7.69
CA ARG A 47 -4.51 -45.69 -8.78
C ARG A 47 -4.65 -44.23 -9.20
N ASN A 48 -4.10 -43.28 -8.44
CA ASN A 48 -4.31 -41.85 -8.69
C ASN A 48 -3.00 -41.06 -8.92
N ASP A 49 -2.00 -41.74 -9.50
CA ASP A 49 -0.65 -41.20 -9.69
C ASP A 49 -0.63 -39.91 -10.51
N ASN A 50 -1.49 -39.80 -11.54
CA ASN A 50 -1.65 -38.59 -12.34
C ASN A 50 -2.17 -37.40 -11.53
N PHE A 51 -3.14 -37.62 -10.64
CA PHE A 51 -3.67 -36.55 -9.77
C PHE A 51 -2.62 -36.15 -8.72
N SER A 52 -1.94 -37.13 -8.12
CA SER A 52 -0.84 -36.90 -7.19
C SER A 52 0.28 -36.06 -7.83
N HIS A 53 0.68 -36.41 -9.06
CA HIS A 53 1.67 -35.67 -9.82
C HIS A 53 1.22 -34.25 -10.15
N ALA A 54 0.00 -34.08 -10.67
CA ALA A 54 -0.56 -32.76 -10.96
C ALA A 54 -0.63 -31.88 -9.70
N MET A 55 -1.04 -32.44 -8.56
CA MET A 55 -1.14 -31.71 -7.30
C MET A 55 0.23 -31.35 -6.72
N LYS A 56 1.25 -32.21 -6.83
CA LYS A 56 2.63 -31.89 -6.45
C LYS A 56 3.19 -30.75 -7.30
N THR A 57 2.93 -30.75 -8.61
CA THR A 57 3.35 -29.68 -9.52
C THR A 57 2.64 -28.36 -9.20
N PHE A 58 1.32 -28.42 -8.95
CA PHE A 58 0.55 -27.26 -8.49
C PHE A 58 1.14 -26.71 -7.18
N LEU A 59 1.43 -27.57 -6.21
CA LEU A 59 1.98 -27.16 -4.93
C LEU A 59 3.36 -26.49 -5.09
N SER A 60 4.25 -27.08 -5.88
CA SER A 60 5.56 -26.47 -6.14
C SER A 60 5.45 -25.08 -6.75
N HIS A 61 4.52 -24.89 -7.69
CA HIS A 61 4.28 -23.58 -8.30
C HIS A 61 3.69 -22.58 -7.31
N ALA A 62 2.66 -22.98 -6.55
CA ALA A 62 2.01 -22.14 -5.57
C ALA A 62 2.97 -21.74 -4.44
N GLU A 63 3.83 -22.64 -3.97
CA GLU A 63 4.85 -22.34 -2.96
C GLU A 63 5.84 -21.28 -3.45
N LYS A 64 6.30 -21.41 -4.70
CA LYS A 64 7.17 -20.41 -5.32
C LYS A 64 6.47 -19.04 -5.40
N LYS A 65 5.21 -19.02 -5.84
CA LYS A 65 4.43 -17.77 -5.94
C LYS A 65 4.17 -17.13 -4.59
N LEU A 66 3.91 -17.93 -3.57
CA LEU A 66 3.73 -17.44 -2.21
C LEU A 66 5.02 -16.82 -1.65
N LYS A 67 6.17 -17.46 -1.89
CA LYS A 67 7.49 -16.90 -1.52
C LYS A 67 7.79 -15.58 -2.24
N GLU A 68 7.48 -15.49 -3.53
CA GLU A 68 7.59 -14.24 -4.29
C GLU A 68 6.69 -13.14 -3.69
N LEU A 69 5.46 -13.48 -3.28
CA LEU A 69 4.52 -12.56 -2.67
C LEU A 69 4.98 -12.09 -1.28
N GLN A 70 5.44 -13.00 -0.42
CA GLN A 70 5.99 -12.68 0.90
C GLN A 70 7.21 -11.76 0.81
N ALA A 71 8.14 -12.02 -0.12
CA ALA A 71 9.29 -11.14 -0.33
C ALA A 71 8.88 -9.74 -0.82
N ALA A 72 7.84 -9.65 -1.64
CA ALA A 72 7.31 -8.36 -2.08
C ALA A 72 6.62 -7.61 -0.93
N GLU A 73 5.85 -8.31 -0.10
CA GLU A 73 5.23 -7.77 1.11
C GLU A 73 6.29 -7.23 2.07
N ASP A 74 7.29 -8.02 2.43
CA ASP A 74 8.39 -7.63 3.32
C ASP A 74 9.10 -6.38 2.80
N LYS A 75 9.35 -6.31 1.50
CA LYS A 75 9.98 -5.14 0.86
C LYS A 75 9.10 -3.89 1.00
N VAL A 76 7.79 -4.01 0.80
CA VAL A 76 6.85 -2.89 0.94
C VAL A 76 6.80 -2.44 2.39
N LEU A 77 6.64 -3.37 3.35
CA LEU A 77 6.61 -3.06 4.78
C LEU A 77 7.90 -2.41 5.26
N LEU A 78 9.06 -2.90 4.80
CA LEU A 78 10.35 -2.29 5.09
C LEU A 78 10.45 -0.86 4.54
N SER A 79 9.99 -0.64 3.31
CA SER A 79 10.00 0.69 2.69
C SER A 79 9.11 1.67 3.46
N VAL A 80 7.92 1.23 3.85
CA VAL A 80 7.00 2.00 4.70
C VAL A 80 7.68 2.34 6.01
N ARG A 81 8.27 1.35 6.69
CA ARG A 81 9.00 1.56 7.96
C ARG A 81 10.14 2.57 7.80
N GLN A 82 10.97 2.46 6.77
CA GLN A 82 12.08 3.40 6.53
C GLN A 82 11.58 4.83 6.29
N ILE A 83 10.49 5.02 5.56
CA ILE A 83 9.87 6.33 5.33
C ILE A 83 9.34 6.87 6.66
N THR A 84 8.62 6.06 7.43
CA THR A 84 8.08 6.46 8.74
C THR A 84 9.21 6.85 9.70
N GLU A 85 10.28 6.05 9.82
CA GLU A 85 11.43 6.34 10.67
C GLU A 85 12.16 7.62 10.25
N TYR A 86 12.28 7.88 8.94
CA TYR A 86 12.91 9.09 8.42
C TYR A 86 12.16 10.36 8.84
N TYR A 87 10.83 10.34 8.82
CA TYR A 87 10.01 11.53 9.14
C TYR A 87 9.65 11.65 10.62
N HIS A 88 9.50 10.53 11.35
CA HIS A 88 9.02 10.52 12.73
C HIS A 88 10.06 10.09 13.77
N GLY A 89 11.26 9.65 13.34
CA GLY A 89 12.25 9.06 14.23
C GLY A 89 11.84 7.64 14.66
N ASN A 90 12.46 7.14 15.73
CA ASN A 90 12.20 5.78 16.22
C ASN A 90 10.86 5.76 16.98
N VAL A 91 9.76 5.63 16.23
CA VAL A 91 8.41 5.60 16.80
C VAL A 91 8.27 4.32 17.62
N SER A 92 8.09 4.48 18.93
CA SER A 92 7.81 3.38 19.85
C SER A 92 6.58 2.60 19.38
N LYS A 93 6.58 1.28 19.64
CA LYS A 93 5.59 0.26 19.23
C LYS A 93 4.10 0.58 19.47
N ASP A 94 3.78 1.69 20.10
CA ASP A 94 2.45 2.00 20.63
C ASP A 94 1.67 3.05 19.82
N GLU A 95 2.29 3.74 18.86
CA GLU A 95 1.62 4.88 18.22
C GLU A 95 1.68 4.90 16.71
N THR A 96 0.46 4.96 16.14
CA THR A 96 0.08 5.39 14.80
C THR A 96 0.44 4.46 13.64
N ASN A 97 -0.62 4.03 12.94
CA ASN A 97 -0.55 3.40 11.62
C ASN A 97 0.55 4.11 10.79
N PRO A 98 1.58 3.40 10.31
CA PRO A 98 2.76 4.00 9.69
C PRO A 98 2.44 4.80 8.42
N LEU A 99 1.22 4.67 7.89
CA LEU A 99 0.69 5.44 6.78
C LEU A 99 0.15 6.83 7.18
N TRP A 100 0.05 7.17 8.46
CA TRP A 100 -0.44 8.49 8.92
C TRP A 100 0.39 9.67 8.41
N ILE A 101 1.68 9.48 8.14
CA ILE A 101 2.52 10.51 7.52
C ILE A 101 1.95 10.96 6.18
N PHE A 102 1.36 10.05 5.41
CA PHE A 102 0.77 10.37 4.11
C PHE A 102 -0.47 11.25 4.28
N VAL A 103 -1.28 11.02 5.31
CA VAL A 103 -2.43 11.86 5.69
C VAL A 103 -1.98 13.25 6.09
N ILE A 104 -0.96 13.35 6.95
CA ILE A 104 -0.41 14.65 7.40
C ILE A 104 0.15 15.44 6.21
N VAL A 105 0.94 14.79 5.35
CA VAL A 105 1.50 15.44 4.16
C VAL A 105 0.39 15.88 3.22
N ARG A 106 -0.63 15.05 2.94
CA ARG A 106 -1.78 15.42 2.11
C ARG A 106 -2.48 16.67 2.62
N ASP A 107 -2.79 16.70 3.90
CA ASP A 107 -3.55 17.80 4.51
C ASP A 107 -2.72 19.10 4.52
N PHE A 108 -1.43 19.02 4.82
CA PHE A 108 -0.51 20.15 4.73
C PHE A 108 -0.41 20.72 3.30
N LEU A 109 -0.29 19.85 2.29
CA LEU A 109 -0.27 20.28 0.89
C LEU A 109 -1.61 20.91 0.48
N GLY A 110 -2.74 20.39 0.97
CA GLY A 110 -4.06 20.98 0.77
C GLY A 110 -4.19 22.39 1.37
N MET A 111 -3.65 22.61 2.57
CA MET A 111 -3.59 23.94 3.18
C MET A 111 -2.72 24.91 2.38
N LEU A 112 -1.54 24.49 1.92
CA LEU A 112 -0.66 25.33 1.09
C LEU A 112 -1.33 25.73 -0.22
N ASP A 113 -2.03 24.81 -0.87
CA ASP A 113 -2.76 25.06 -2.10
C ASP A 113 -3.89 26.09 -1.89
N GLN A 114 -4.59 26.02 -0.75
CA GLN A 114 -5.58 27.01 -0.35
C GLN A 114 -4.97 28.40 -0.15
N VAL A 115 -3.88 28.51 0.61
CA VAL A 115 -3.17 29.78 0.82
C VAL A 115 -2.66 30.37 -0.51
N CYS A 116 -2.16 29.52 -1.42
CA CYS A 116 -1.73 29.96 -2.75
C CYS A 116 -2.88 30.55 -3.58
N ARG A 117 -4.09 29.98 -3.49
CA ARG A 117 -5.29 30.53 -4.14
C ARG A 117 -5.68 31.88 -3.57
N GLU A 118 -5.69 32.00 -2.25
CA GLU A 118 -6.05 33.24 -1.56
C GLU A 118 -5.09 34.38 -1.91
N LEU A 119 -3.78 34.13 -1.89
CA LEU A 119 -2.78 35.13 -2.28
C LEU A 119 -2.90 35.57 -3.75
N LYS A 120 -3.29 34.66 -4.66
CA LYS A 120 -3.58 35.02 -6.06
C LYS A 120 -4.81 35.90 -6.18
N SER A 121 -5.85 35.65 -5.39
CA SER A 121 -7.07 36.47 -5.38
C SER A 121 -6.81 37.89 -4.86
N LEU A 122 -5.95 38.02 -3.85
CA LEU A 122 -5.55 39.30 -3.24
C LEU A 122 -4.62 40.14 -4.14
N LYS A 123 -3.84 39.48 -5.02
CA LYS A 123 -2.94 40.14 -5.98
C LYS A 123 -3.63 40.70 -7.22
N THR A 124 -4.96 40.70 -7.28
CA THR A 124 -5.68 41.52 -8.27
C THR A 124 -5.87 42.92 -7.68
N PRO A 125 -5.15 43.97 -8.14
CA PRO A 125 -5.52 45.32 -7.76
C PRO A 125 -6.85 45.62 -8.47
N ARG A 126 -7.96 45.65 -7.72
CA ARG A 126 -9.04 46.57 -8.08
C ARG A 126 -8.53 47.97 -7.77
N SER A 127 -7.78 48.57 -8.69
CA SER A 127 -7.80 50.02 -8.77
C SER A 127 -9.18 50.41 -9.30
N PRO A 128 -9.98 51.23 -8.59
CA PRO A 128 -11.03 51.97 -9.25
C PRO A 128 -10.33 52.86 -10.26
N ASN A 129 -10.61 52.68 -11.55
CA ASN A 129 -10.06 53.53 -12.60
C ASN A 129 -10.47 54.98 -12.30
N PRO A 130 -9.55 55.92 -12.00
CA PRO A 130 -9.91 57.29 -11.62
C PRO A 130 -10.40 58.15 -12.80
N LEU A 131 -10.46 57.57 -14.00
CA LEU A 131 -10.69 58.29 -15.27
C LEU A 131 -11.94 57.82 -16.02
N ALA A 132 -12.94 57.26 -15.35
CA ALA A 132 -14.23 57.05 -16.00
C ALA A 132 -14.84 58.43 -16.33
N PRO A 133 -15.07 58.79 -17.61
CA PRO A 133 -15.70 60.05 -17.96
C PRO A 133 -17.16 60.01 -17.47
N PHE A 134 -17.58 61.05 -16.76
CA PHE A 134 -18.98 61.26 -16.44
C PHE A 134 -19.78 61.34 -17.75
N ARG A 135 -20.72 60.41 -17.92
CA ARG A 135 -21.79 60.49 -18.92
C ARG A 135 -23.10 60.77 -18.21
#